data_AF-A0A0A0AZA7-F1
#
_entry.id   AF-A0A0A0AZA7-F1
#
_cell.length_a   1.000
_cell.length_b   1.000
_cell.length_c   1.000
_cell.angle_alpha   90.00
_cell.angle_beta   90.00
_cell.angle_gamma   90.00
#
_symmetry.space_group_name_H-M   'P 1'
#
loop_
_entity.id
_entity.type
_entity.pdbx_description
1 polymer ?
#
loop_
_entity_poly.entity_id
_entity_poly.type
_entity_poly.pdbx_seq_one_letter_code
_entity_poly.pdbx_strand_id
1 'polypeptide(L)'
;GKEKFHKTVRFAQFYFIDAFILLCCGAEFHLLSLHLDTTKDDLKRYKQRSVCKLVQKFSMASTMEITSLSAVNDFYSYIVLTAGSNRALEVFDLNAGCSTAVIQEAHTRSVYQICQNKGSSFSTQQPEAYNLFMTTAAGDGIKLWDLRTLR
;
A
#
# COMPACT_ATOMS: atom_id res chain seq x y z
N GLY A 1 12.50 -12.52 11.05
CA GLY A 1 11.15 -12.31 11.61
C GLY A 1 11.08 -12.60 13.09
N LYS A 2 11.66 -11.74 13.94
CA LYS A 2 11.48 -11.79 15.41
C LYS A 2 10.54 -10.71 15.95
N GLU A 3 10.18 -9.73 15.14
CA GLU A 3 9.14 -8.76 15.51
C GLU A 3 7.76 -9.41 15.35
N LYS A 4 7.00 -9.43 16.44
CA LYS A 4 5.57 -9.80 16.40
C LYS A 4 4.77 -8.53 16.13
N PHE A 5 3.80 -8.61 15.22
CA PHE A 5 2.85 -7.51 15.03
C PHE A 5 2.03 -7.35 16.31
N HIS A 6 2.02 -6.13 16.86
CA HIS A 6 1.32 -5.83 18.12
C HIS A 6 -0.19 -5.65 17.92
N LYS A 7 -0.63 -5.47 16.67
CA LYS A 7 -2.04 -5.44 16.25
C LYS A 7 -2.27 -6.45 15.13
N THR A 8 -3.54 -6.75 14.86
CA THR A 8 -3.92 -7.63 13.75
C THR A 8 -3.52 -7.01 12.42
N VAL A 9 -2.96 -7.85 11.53
CA VAL A 9 -2.68 -7.48 10.15
C VAL A 9 -3.99 -7.36 9.39
N ARG A 10 -4.23 -6.19 8.79
CA ARG A 10 -5.50 -5.88 8.11
C ARG A 10 -5.41 -6.02 6.59
N PHE A 11 -4.25 -5.67 6.02
CA PHE A 11 -3.99 -5.75 4.59
C PHE A 11 -2.60 -6.31 4.34
N ALA A 12 -2.46 -7.10 3.29
CA ALA A 12 -1.19 -7.51 2.75
C ALA A 12 -1.30 -7.59 1.23
N GLN A 13 -0.28 -7.11 0.52
CA GLN A 13 -0.19 -7.24 -0.95
C GLN A 13 1.27 -7.26 -1.41
N PHE A 14 1.51 -7.82 -2.58
CA PHE A 14 2.78 -7.64 -3.28
C PHE A 14 2.91 -6.21 -3.80
N TYR A 15 4.16 -5.76 -3.93
CA TYR A 15 4.49 -4.42 -4.34
C TYR A 15 5.79 -4.39 -5.14
N PHE A 16 5.84 -3.48 -6.11
CA PHE A 16 7.00 -3.22 -6.96
C PHE A 16 7.44 -4.45 -7.79
N ILE A 17 6.50 -4.99 -8.59
CA ILE A 17 6.72 -6.19 -9.42
C ILE A 17 7.13 -7.39 -8.55
N ASP A 18 6.36 -7.64 -7.50
CA ASP A 18 6.57 -8.74 -6.55
C ASP A 18 7.92 -8.73 -5.79
N ALA A 19 8.69 -7.64 -5.88
CA ALA A 19 9.97 -7.51 -5.17
C ALA A 19 9.78 -7.33 -3.65
N PHE A 20 8.65 -6.77 -3.23
CA PHE A 20 8.32 -6.51 -1.83
C PHE A 20 6.91 -6.96 -1.48
N ILE A 21 6.67 -7.05 -0.17
CA ILE A 21 5.33 -7.18 0.42
C ILE A 21 5.05 -5.92 1.23
N LEU A 22 3.90 -5.31 1.01
CA LEU A 22 3.33 -4.31 1.90
C LEU A 22 2.39 -4.99 2.88
N LEU A 23 2.53 -4.69 4.17
CA LEU A 23 1.73 -5.26 5.23
C LEU A 23 1.25 -4.19 6.19
N CYS A 24 -0.05 -4.08 6.37
CA CYS A 24 -0.71 -3.03 7.14
C CYS A 24 -1.15 -3.53 8.51
N CYS A 25 -0.78 -2.81 9.58
CA CYS A 25 -1.05 -3.17 10.97
C CYS A 25 -1.22 -1.91 11.82
N GLY A 26 -2.45 -1.66 12.32
CA GLY A 26 -2.72 -0.42 13.06
C GLY A 26 -2.58 0.81 12.18
N ALA A 27 -1.90 1.85 12.68
CA ALA A 27 -1.65 3.10 11.96
C ALA A 27 -0.43 3.02 11.03
N GLU A 28 0.20 1.83 10.93
CA GLU A 28 1.45 1.63 10.21
C GLU A 28 1.28 0.65 9.07
N PHE A 29 2.08 0.82 8.01
CA PHE A 29 2.35 -0.22 7.04
C PHE A 29 3.85 -0.48 6.92
N HIS A 30 4.18 -1.73 6.63
CA HIS A 30 5.52 -2.28 6.64
C HIS A 30 5.89 -2.69 5.23
N LEU A 31 7.04 -2.24 4.75
CA LEU A 31 7.67 -2.72 3.53
C LEU A 31 8.61 -3.87 3.88
N LEU A 32 8.33 -5.05 3.34
CA LEU A 32 9.10 -6.26 3.60
C LEU A 32 9.75 -6.75 2.31
N SER A 33 11.04 -7.08 2.33
CA SER A 33 11.70 -7.80 1.24
C SER A 33 11.48 -9.29 1.41
N LEU A 34 11.10 -9.98 0.34
CA LEU A 34 10.94 -11.42 0.32
C LEU A 34 11.98 -12.04 -0.62
N HIS A 35 12.82 -12.93 -0.08
CA HIS A 35 13.64 -13.83 -0.87
C HIS A 35 13.04 -15.22 -0.77
N LEU A 36 12.54 -15.74 -1.89
CA LEU A 36 12.07 -17.12 -2.00
C LEU A 36 13.20 -17.99 -2.53
N ASP A 37 13.62 -18.97 -1.74
CA ASP A 37 14.53 -19.99 -2.23
C ASP A 37 13.76 -21.01 -3.08
N THR A 38 14.06 -21.05 -4.37
CA THR A 38 13.46 -22.00 -5.32
C THR A 38 14.29 -23.26 -5.51
N THR A 39 15.39 -23.42 -4.77
CA THR A 39 16.24 -24.61 -4.86
C THR A 39 15.49 -25.87 -4.40
N LYS A 40 15.58 -26.94 -5.19
CA LYS A 40 15.03 -28.26 -4.84
C LYS A 40 16.18 -29.15 -4.37
N ASP A 41 16.38 -29.20 -3.06
CA ASP A 41 17.33 -30.10 -2.39
C ASP A 41 16.54 -31.08 -1.52
N ASP A 42 16.31 -32.28 -2.04
CA ASP A 42 15.47 -33.30 -1.39
C ASP A 42 16.07 -33.78 -0.05
N LEU A 43 17.40 -33.70 0.11
CA LEU A 43 18.09 -34.10 1.35
C LEU A 43 18.03 -33.02 2.42
N LYS A 44 18.01 -31.73 2.05
CA LYS A 44 18.00 -30.59 2.98
C LYS A 44 16.70 -29.79 2.97
N ARG A 45 15.59 -30.39 2.53
CA ARG A 45 14.28 -29.75 2.47
C ARG A 45 13.79 -29.14 3.80
N TYR A 46 14.30 -29.64 4.93
CA TYR A 46 14.01 -29.09 6.26
C TYR A 46 14.65 -27.72 6.54
N LYS A 47 15.65 -27.29 5.75
CA LYS A 47 16.32 -26.00 5.96
C LYS A 47 15.48 -24.89 5.34
N GLN A 48 14.88 -24.04 6.18
CA GLN A 48 14.24 -22.81 5.70
C GLN A 48 15.31 -21.83 5.21
N ARG A 49 15.31 -21.58 3.90
CA ARG A 49 16.25 -20.66 3.23
C ARG A 49 15.54 -19.45 2.63
N SER A 50 14.20 -19.48 2.53
CA SER A 50 13.41 -18.30 2.21
C SER A 50 13.44 -17.33 3.38
N VAL A 51 13.64 -16.06 3.08
CA VAL A 51 13.85 -15.01 4.08
C VAL A 51 12.88 -13.86 3.83
N CYS A 52 12.20 -13.43 4.89
CA CYS A 52 11.41 -12.21 4.92
C CYS A 52 12.04 -11.24 5.93
N LYS A 53 12.41 -10.04 5.45
CA LYS A 53 13.05 -8.98 6.24
C LYS A 53 12.22 -7.71 6.15
N LEU A 54 12.09 -7.03 7.29
CA LEU A 54 11.58 -5.67 7.31
C LEU A 54 12.61 -4.75 6.67
N VAL A 55 12.17 -3.97 5.68
CA VAL A 55 12.96 -2.92 5.02
C VAL A 55 12.68 -1.60 5.72
N GLN A 56 11.41 -1.21 5.82
CA GLN A 56 11.00 0.07 6.41
C GLN A 56 9.56 0.02 6.96
N LYS A 57 9.27 0.88 7.93
CA LYS A 57 7.91 1.14 8.43
C LYS A 57 7.50 2.56 8.06
N PHE A 58 6.22 2.72 7.75
CA PHE A 58 5.58 3.99 7.45
C PHE A 58 4.35 4.12 8.34
N SER A 59 4.07 5.33 8.82
CA SER A 59 2.97 5.58 9.76
C SER A 59 2.15 6.75 9.26
N MET A 60 0.82 6.60 9.26
CA MET A 60 -0.09 7.72 9.02
C MET A 60 -0.18 8.62 10.25
N ALA A 61 -0.20 9.93 10.04
CA ALA A 61 -0.31 10.90 11.11
C ALA A 61 -1.71 10.87 11.74
N SER A 62 -1.76 10.93 13.08
CA SER A 62 -2.99 11.17 13.85
C SER A 62 -4.14 10.19 13.54
N THR A 63 -3.85 8.95 13.13
CA THR A 63 -4.85 7.88 12.96
C THR A 63 -4.61 6.74 13.96
N MET A 64 -5.67 6.04 14.33
CA MET A 64 -5.56 4.84 15.17
C MET A 64 -5.33 3.58 14.34
N GLU A 65 -5.92 3.55 13.14
CA GLU A 65 -5.80 2.48 12.18
C GLU A 65 -5.84 2.99 10.74
N ILE A 66 -5.14 2.28 9.86
CA ILE A 66 -5.28 2.38 8.41
C ILE A 66 -6.48 1.50 8.02
N THR A 67 -7.48 2.11 7.43
CA THR A 67 -8.74 1.47 7.00
C THR A 67 -8.69 0.98 5.57
N SER A 68 -7.76 1.47 4.74
CA SER A 68 -7.52 0.99 3.39
C SER A 68 -6.10 1.35 2.93
N LEU A 69 -5.50 0.50 2.10
CA LEU A 69 -4.19 0.73 1.49
C LEU A 69 -4.24 0.27 0.03
N SER A 70 -3.71 1.09 -0.89
CA SER A 70 -3.58 0.75 -2.31
C SER A 70 -2.15 1.01 -2.78
N ALA A 71 -1.65 0.07 -3.58
CA ALA A 71 -0.39 0.22 -4.31
C ALA A 71 -0.53 -0.51 -5.64
N VAL A 72 0.14 0.01 -6.67
CA VAL A 72 0.22 -0.67 -7.96
C VAL A 72 1.38 -1.66 -7.94
N ASN A 73 1.16 -2.84 -8.50
CA ASN A 73 2.16 -3.90 -8.61
C ASN A 73 2.41 -4.35 -10.05
N ASP A 74 1.68 -3.80 -11.02
CA ASP A 74 1.76 -4.19 -12.43
C ASP A 74 2.83 -3.40 -13.20
N PHE A 75 3.30 -2.27 -12.64
CA PHE A 75 4.39 -1.45 -13.16
C PHE A 75 5.16 -0.80 -12.00
N TYR A 76 6.33 -0.22 -12.29
CA TYR A 76 7.13 0.50 -11.29
C TYR A 76 6.42 1.78 -10.83
N SER A 77 5.82 1.72 -9.65
CA SER A 77 5.21 2.86 -8.97
C SER A 77 5.76 2.98 -7.56
N TYR A 78 6.25 4.17 -7.21
CA TYR A 78 6.70 4.48 -5.85
C TYR A 78 5.56 4.94 -4.94
N ILE A 79 4.34 5.08 -5.47
CA ILE A 79 3.22 5.68 -4.76
C ILE A 79 2.41 4.61 -4.03
N VAL A 80 2.23 4.80 -2.73
CA VAL A 80 1.29 4.06 -1.89
C VAL A 80 0.25 5.03 -1.33
N LEU A 81 -1.01 4.66 -1.45
CA LEU A 81 -2.14 5.41 -0.91
C LEU A 81 -2.67 4.74 0.34
N THR A 82 -2.93 5.51 1.39
CA THR A 82 -3.51 5.01 2.64
C THR A 82 -4.67 5.86 3.10
N ALA A 83 -5.69 5.22 3.66
CA ALA A 83 -6.81 5.86 4.35
C ALA A 83 -6.77 5.54 5.84
N GLY A 84 -7.05 6.53 6.68
CA GLY A 84 -7.09 6.39 8.12
C GLY A 84 -8.50 6.36 8.70
N SER A 85 -8.66 5.80 9.90
CA SER A 85 -9.89 5.90 10.70
C SER A 85 -10.25 7.36 11.00
N ASN A 86 -9.27 8.26 11.01
CA ASN A 86 -9.43 9.71 11.13
C ASN A 86 -9.98 10.39 9.85
N ARG A 87 -10.41 9.63 8.83
CA ARG A 87 -10.96 10.13 7.55
C ARG A 87 -9.94 10.86 6.67
N ALA A 88 -8.65 10.86 7.04
CA ALA A 88 -7.59 11.37 6.20
C ALA A 88 -7.19 10.35 5.13
N LEU A 89 -6.76 10.86 3.97
CA LEU A 89 -5.96 10.11 3.00
C LEU A 89 -4.54 10.64 3.02
N GLU A 90 -3.57 9.74 2.92
CA GLU A 90 -2.15 10.10 2.77
C GLU A 90 -1.57 9.43 1.53
N VAL A 91 -0.70 10.18 0.84
CA VAL A 91 0.08 9.74 -0.31
C VAL A 91 1.52 9.57 0.13
N PHE A 92 2.03 8.34 0.12
CA PHE A 92 3.42 8.03 0.42
C PHE A 92 4.20 7.83 -0.87
N ASP A 93 5.38 8.46 -0.94
CA ASP A 93 6.41 8.13 -1.93
C ASP A 93 7.46 7.24 -1.24
N LEU A 94 7.49 5.97 -1.62
CA LEU A 94 8.39 4.98 -1.03
C LEU A 94 9.83 5.11 -1.52
N ASN A 95 10.07 5.82 -2.62
CA ASN A 95 11.43 6.18 -3.04
C ASN A 95 11.97 7.35 -2.19
N ALA A 96 11.13 8.32 -1.87
CA ALA A 96 11.48 9.40 -0.93
C ALA A 96 11.45 8.95 0.55
N GLY A 97 10.73 7.87 0.84
CA GLY A 97 10.61 7.31 2.19
C GLY A 97 9.67 8.11 3.11
N CYS A 98 8.76 8.93 2.57
CA CYS A 98 7.93 9.85 3.36
C CYS A 98 6.49 10.01 2.81
N SER A 99 5.63 10.59 3.65
CA SER A 99 4.32 11.11 3.24
C SER A 99 4.51 12.42 2.48
N THR A 100 3.90 12.54 1.31
CA THR A 100 4.08 13.64 0.35
C THR A 100 2.85 14.53 0.22
N ALA A 101 1.67 14.01 0.52
CA ALA A 101 0.43 14.78 0.52
C ALA A 101 -0.59 14.18 1.48
N VAL A 102 -1.45 15.04 2.05
CA VAL A 102 -2.51 14.64 2.98
C VAL A 102 -3.81 15.32 2.58
N ILE A 103 -4.89 14.54 2.44
CA ILE A 103 -6.24 15.05 2.25
C ILE A 103 -7.01 14.81 3.54
N GLN A 104 -7.28 15.88 4.28
CA GLN A 104 -8.11 15.81 5.47
C GLN A 104 -9.58 15.66 5.09
N GLU A 105 -10.35 14.94 5.91
CA GLU A 105 -11.80 14.79 5.73
C GLU A 105 -12.18 14.38 4.29
N ALA A 106 -11.42 13.45 3.70
CA ALA A 106 -11.63 13.04 2.31
C ALA A 106 -13.06 12.55 2.06
N HIS A 107 -13.66 11.94 3.08
CA HIS A 107 -15.06 11.57 3.15
C HIS A 107 -15.66 11.92 4.52
N THR A 108 -16.99 11.99 4.60
CA THR A 108 -17.73 12.18 5.86
C THR A 108 -17.58 10.99 6.82
N ARG A 109 -17.15 9.84 6.30
CA ARG A 109 -16.85 8.59 7.01
C ARG A 109 -15.49 8.07 6.58
N SER A 110 -14.90 7.16 7.35
CA SER A 110 -13.58 6.61 7.02
C SER A 110 -13.64 5.83 5.70
N VAL A 111 -12.69 6.09 4.81
CA VAL A 111 -12.56 5.41 3.53
C VAL A 111 -12.23 3.94 3.78
N TYR A 112 -13.03 3.02 3.25
CA TYR A 112 -12.78 1.58 3.40
C TYR A 112 -12.12 0.96 2.16
N GLN A 113 -12.12 1.67 1.02
CA GLN A 113 -11.51 1.18 -0.22
C GLN A 113 -10.93 2.33 -1.05
N ILE A 114 -9.69 2.11 -1.50
CA ILE A 114 -8.97 2.94 -2.46
C ILE A 114 -8.69 2.10 -3.70
N CYS A 115 -8.93 2.65 -4.90
CA CYS A 115 -8.62 2.01 -6.18
C CYS A 115 -7.77 2.94 -7.03
N GLN A 116 -6.52 2.57 -7.28
CA GLN A 116 -5.65 3.27 -8.23
C GLN A 116 -5.95 2.82 -9.66
N ASN A 117 -5.79 3.73 -10.62
CA ASN A 117 -5.81 3.35 -12.02
C ASN A 117 -4.53 2.56 -12.37
N LYS A 118 -4.69 1.26 -12.63
CA LYS A 118 -3.61 0.35 -13.01
C LYS A 118 -3.46 0.20 -14.53
N GLY A 119 -4.31 0.87 -15.31
CA GLY A 119 -4.39 0.69 -16.76
C GLY A 119 -5.02 -0.65 -17.14
N SER A 120 -4.71 -1.12 -18.34
CA SER A 120 -5.23 -2.35 -18.93
C SER A 120 -4.11 -3.09 -19.65
N SER A 121 -4.11 -4.42 -19.57
CA SER A 121 -3.20 -5.25 -20.38
C SER A 121 -3.55 -5.24 -21.88
N PHE A 122 -4.71 -4.70 -22.25
CA PHE A 122 -5.25 -4.72 -23.62
C PHE A 122 -5.22 -3.36 -24.32
N SER A 123 -5.07 -2.26 -23.57
CA SER A 123 -4.98 -0.92 -24.15
C SER A 123 -4.13 0.02 -23.31
N THR A 124 -3.37 0.86 -24.01
CA THR A 124 -2.60 1.94 -23.40
C THR A 124 -3.52 3.12 -23.08
N GLN A 125 -3.32 3.73 -21.91
CA GLN A 125 -3.98 4.97 -21.53
C GLN A 125 -3.00 6.13 -21.61
N GLN A 126 -3.55 7.35 -21.66
CA GLN A 126 -2.73 8.56 -21.56
C GLN A 126 -2.00 8.57 -20.20
N PRO A 127 -0.71 8.96 -20.13
CA PRO A 127 0.07 8.96 -18.89
C PRO A 127 -0.63 9.66 -17.72
N GLU A 128 -1.40 10.71 -18.01
CA GLU A 128 -2.14 11.50 -17.03
C GLU A 128 -3.18 10.68 -16.28
N ALA A 129 -3.76 9.66 -16.92
CA ALA A 129 -4.79 8.82 -16.33
C ALA A 129 -4.29 7.99 -15.13
N TYR A 130 -2.99 7.66 -15.09
CA TYR A 130 -2.39 6.91 -13.98
C TYR A 130 -2.24 7.74 -12.69
N ASN A 131 -2.43 9.07 -12.77
CA ASN A 131 -2.46 9.95 -11.60
C ASN A 131 -3.82 9.97 -10.91
N LEU A 132 -4.81 9.28 -11.49
CA LEU A 132 -6.16 9.23 -10.95
C LEU A 132 -6.35 8.04 -10.03
N PHE A 133 -7.08 8.27 -8.95
CA PHE A 133 -7.53 7.20 -8.05
C PHE A 133 -8.91 7.49 -7.50
N MET A 134 -9.61 6.43 -7.12
CA MET A 134 -10.95 6.50 -6.58
C MET A 134 -10.97 6.05 -5.13
N THR A 135 -11.89 6.61 -4.36
CA THR A 135 -12.11 6.24 -2.97
C THR A 135 -13.60 6.14 -2.67
N THR A 136 -13.96 5.29 -1.73
CA THR A 136 -15.35 5.16 -1.26
C THR A 136 -15.41 5.04 0.26
N ALA A 137 -16.46 5.62 0.82
CA ALA A 137 -16.80 5.50 2.23
C ALA A 137 -18.30 5.19 2.38
N ALA A 138 -18.66 4.48 3.44
CA ALA A 138 -20.04 4.09 3.69
C ALA A 138 -20.93 5.33 3.86
N GLY A 139 -21.89 5.53 2.95
CA GLY A 139 -22.83 6.65 2.98
C GLY A 139 -22.36 7.96 2.34
N ASP A 140 -21.14 8.04 1.81
CA ASP A 140 -20.59 9.27 1.16
C ASP A 140 -20.37 9.10 -0.36
N GLY A 141 -20.59 7.89 -0.89
CA GLY A 141 -20.42 7.59 -2.31
C GLY A 141 -18.96 7.45 -2.73
N ILE A 142 -18.72 7.65 -4.02
CA ILE A 142 -17.41 7.46 -4.66
C ILE A 142 -16.85 8.81 -5.09
N LYS A 143 -15.59 9.08 -4.76
CA LYS A 143 -14.86 10.30 -5.17
C LYS A 143 -13.67 9.93 -6.04
N LEU A 144 -13.44 10.72 -7.09
CA LEU A 144 -12.30 10.66 -7.99
C LEU A 144 -11.31 11.76 -7.62
N TRP A 145 -10.03 11.41 -7.54
CA TRP A 145 -8.95 12.30 -7.16
C TRP A 145 -7.86 12.31 -8.22
N ASP A 146 -7.11 13.40 -8.30
CA ASP A 146 -5.92 13.56 -9.14
C ASP A 146 -4.72 13.89 -8.25
N LEU A 147 -3.70 13.02 -8.26
CA LEU A 147 -2.47 13.20 -7.46
C LEU A 147 -1.77 14.52 -7.74
N ARG A 148 -1.88 15.05 -8.96
CA ARG A 148 -1.16 16.26 -9.39
C ARG A 148 -1.70 17.53 -8.75
N THR A 149 -2.93 17.49 -8.25
CA THR A 149 -3.60 18.64 -7.62
C THR A 149 -3.45 18.66 -6.11
N LEU A 150 -2.80 17.65 -5.50
CA LEU A 150 -2.69 17.49 -4.04
C LEU A 150 -1.53 18.28 -3.41
N ARG A 151 -1.22 19.46 -3.95
CA ARG A 151 -0.12 20.30 -3.47
C ARG A 151 -0.47 21.06 -2.20
#